data_AF-A0A4Q3UWZ0-F1
#
_entry.id   AF-A0A4Q3UWZ0-F1
#
_cell.length_a   1.000
_cell.length_b   1.000
_cell.length_c   1.000
_cell.angle_alpha   90.00
_cell.angle_beta   90.00
_cell.angle_gamma   90.00
#
_symmetry.space_group_name_H-M   'P 1'
#
loop_
_entity.id
_entity.type
_entity.pdbx_description
1 polymer ?
#
loop_
_entity_poly.entity_id
_entity_poly.type
_entity_poly.pdbx_seq_one_letter_code
_entity_poly.pdbx_strand_id
1 'polypeptide(L)'
;MRIALLFALVCITSLSKATNYYLSSTSGDDSRTSAQAQASVLDLYDPTRLRHPLQKSGADFKEISSFEVFDKMVADAITGIAGKPLVLLTSTIHSPSTLQIISEFLAKYPGSRHVQYDAVSYSGMLLANELTYGKRALPAYQFDKAKTIVSLGADFLGTWLSPVEFSRQYATNRRITNAKPELSRHIHFESMMSMTGSNADDRYT
;
A
#
# COMPACT_ATOMS: atom_id res chain seq x y z
N MET A 1 19.74 4.44 22.02
CA MET A 1 19.10 4.31 20.70
C MET A 1 18.09 3.18 20.78
N ARG A 2 16.79 3.47 20.96
CA ARG A 2 15.74 2.44 21.03
C ARG A 2 15.02 2.42 19.69
N ILE A 3 15.23 1.36 18.92
CA ILE A 3 14.61 1.14 17.61
C ILE A 3 13.21 0.58 17.87
N ALA A 4 12.16 1.33 17.52
CA ALA A 4 10.80 0.80 17.47
C ALA A 4 10.61 0.14 16.10
N LEU A 5 10.49 -1.19 16.07
CA LEU A 5 10.17 -1.94 14.86
C LEU A 5 8.66 -1.82 14.59
N LEU A 6 8.27 -0.96 13.66
CA LEU A 6 6.98 -1.07 12.97
C LEU A 6 7.28 -1.85 11.69
N PHE A 7 6.60 -2.99 11.49
CA PHE A 7 6.94 -3.99 10.47
C PHE A 7 7.40 -3.37 9.12
N ALA A 8 8.61 -3.76 8.71
CA ALA A 8 9.38 -3.38 7.52
C ALA A 8 10.05 -1.99 7.44
N LEU A 9 9.67 -0.99 8.24
CA LEU A 9 10.36 0.32 8.27
C LEU A 9 11.11 0.56 9.60
N VAL A 10 12.37 0.94 9.50
CA VAL A 10 13.19 1.45 10.60
C VAL A 10 13.04 2.98 10.65
N CYS A 11 12.46 3.48 11.73
CA CYS A 11 12.36 4.91 11.98
C CYS A 11 13.55 5.40 12.80
N ILE A 12 14.21 6.47 12.35
CA ILE A 12 15.13 7.23 13.19
C ILE A 12 14.32 8.15 14.09
N THR A 13 14.54 8.06 15.40
CA THR A 13 13.93 8.95 16.38
C THR A 13 14.98 9.85 17.01
N SER A 14 14.76 11.16 16.99
CA SER A 14 15.52 12.13 17.79
C SER A 14 14.59 12.72 18.84
N LEU A 15 14.97 12.72 20.12
CA LEU A 15 14.15 13.25 21.22
C LEU A 15 12.69 12.74 21.15
N SER A 16 12.52 11.43 20.97
CA SER A 16 11.24 10.72 20.80
C SER A 16 10.34 11.18 19.64
N LYS A 17 10.87 11.94 18.68
CA LYS A 17 10.20 12.34 17.44
C LYS A 17 10.76 11.55 16.25
N ALA A 18 9.89 10.97 15.44
CA ALA A 18 10.26 10.33 14.17
C ALA A 18 10.82 11.37 13.21
N THR A 19 12.03 11.21 12.68
CA THR A 19 12.63 12.21 11.78
C THR A 19 12.83 11.72 10.36
N ASN A 20 13.19 10.45 10.20
CA ASN A 20 13.40 9.82 8.89
C ASN A 20 12.98 8.35 8.94
N TYR A 21 12.53 7.83 7.81
CA TYR A 21 12.26 6.41 7.62
C TYR A 21 13.39 5.76 6.80
N TYR A 22 13.71 4.52 7.10
CA TYR A 22 14.57 3.65 6.31
C TYR A 22 13.90 2.29 6.24
N LEU A 23 14.18 1.49 5.22
CA LEU A 23 13.68 0.11 5.19
C LEU A 23 14.55 -0.78 6.09
N SER A 24 13.94 -1.76 6.75
CA SER A 24 14.69 -2.70 7.58
C SER A 24 15.68 -3.53 6.74
N SER A 25 16.91 -3.71 7.22
CA SER A 25 17.90 -4.59 6.58
C SER A 25 17.50 -6.07 6.59
N THR A 26 16.49 -6.43 7.40
CA THR A 26 15.91 -7.78 7.45
C THR A 26 14.78 -8.00 6.43
N SER A 27 14.31 -6.94 5.76
CA SER A 27 13.32 -7.05 4.69
C SER A 27 14.02 -7.37 3.36
N GLY A 28 13.38 -8.19 2.51
CA GLY A 28 13.97 -8.73 1.27
C GLY A 28 14.39 -7.69 0.22
N ASP A 29 14.09 -6.41 0.43
CA ASP A 29 14.27 -5.31 -0.51
C ASP A 29 15.53 -4.47 -0.29
N ASP A 30 16.46 -4.94 0.54
CA ASP A 30 17.79 -4.36 0.72
C ASP A 30 17.75 -2.85 1.05
N SER A 31 17.13 -2.52 2.19
CA SER A 31 17.17 -1.22 2.88
C SER A 31 16.72 0.03 2.07
N ARG A 32 15.90 -0.10 1.02
CA ARG A 32 15.45 1.04 0.17
C ARG A 32 13.97 1.37 0.34
N THR A 33 13.60 2.63 0.14
CA THR A 33 12.22 3.13 0.28
C THR A 33 11.81 3.93 -0.95
N SER A 34 10.50 4.01 -1.23
CA SER A 34 9.97 4.93 -2.24
C SER A 34 9.99 6.39 -1.77
N ALA A 35 9.90 7.33 -2.71
CA ALA A 35 9.79 8.75 -2.40
C ALA A 35 8.54 9.08 -1.55
N GLN A 36 7.42 8.39 -1.81
CA GLN A 36 6.19 8.53 -1.01
C GLN A 36 6.40 8.08 0.44
N ALA A 37 7.08 6.95 0.66
CA ALA A 37 7.39 6.47 2.01
C ALA A 37 8.35 7.40 2.77
N GLN A 38 9.25 8.09 2.07
CA GLN A 38 10.09 9.13 2.69
C GLN A 38 9.29 10.39 3.03
N ALA A 39 8.38 10.80 2.14
CA ALA A 39 7.57 11.99 2.32
C ALA A 39 6.51 11.85 3.42
N SER A 40 6.09 10.64 3.79
CA SER A 40 5.05 10.42 4.81
C SER A 40 5.43 10.91 6.22
N VAL A 41 6.71 11.20 6.47
CA VAL A 41 7.12 11.90 7.71
C VAL A 41 6.49 13.30 7.76
N LEU A 42 6.34 13.98 6.63
CA LEU A 42 5.74 15.31 6.56
C LEU A 42 4.26 15.25 6.92
N ASP A 43 3.54 14.24 6.42
CA ASP A 43 2.14 14.01 6.80
C ASP A 43 2.01 13.83 8.31
N LEU A 44 2.94 13.14 8.98
CA LEU A 44 2.90 13.00 10.44
C LEU A 44 2.96 14.34 11.19
N TYR A 45 3.70 15.32 10.66
CA TYR A 45 3.90 16.63 11.27
C TYR A 45 3.07 17.77 10.66
N ASP A 46 2.12 17.43 9.79
CA ASP A 46 1.25 18.43 9.17
C ASP A 46 0.37 19.13 10.23
N PRO A 47 0.48 20.47 10.39
CA PRO A 47 -0.31 21.23 11.36
C PRO A 47 -1.81 21.28 11.03
N THR A 48 -2.21 20.94 9.80
CA THR A 48 -3.61 20.91 9.36
C THR A 48 -4.33 19.62 9.71
N ARG A 49 -3.63 18.62 10.27
CA ARG A 49 -4.24 17.39 10.74
C ARG A 49 -5.29 17.66 11.82
N LEU A 50 -6.42 16.95 11.70
CA LEU A 50 -7.48 16.98 12.69
C LEU A 50 -6.93 16.51 14.05
N ARG A 51 -6.99 17.40 15.04
CA ARG A 51 -6.55 17.13 16.42
C ARG A 51 -7.63 16.45 17.25
N HIS A 52 -8.90 16.70 16.92
CA HIS A 52 -10.07 16.18 17.61
C HIS A 52 -11.08 15.62 16.60
N PRO A 53 -11.87 14.60 16.98
CA PRO A 53 -12.95 14.11 16.15
C PRO A 53 -14.02 15.19 15.98
N LEU A 54 -14.67 15.20 14.81
CA LEU A 54 -15.68 16.19 14.44
C LEU A 54 -17.05 15.54 14.29
N GLN A 55 -18.09 16.24 14.76
CA GLN A 55 -19.49 15.88 14.53
C GLN A 55 -20.13 16.90 13.58
N LYS A 56 -20.92 16.40 12.62
CA LYS A 56 -21.73 17.26 11.77
C LYS A 56 -22.83 17.95 12.59
N SER A 57 -22.93 19.27 12.49
CA SER A 57 -23.93 20.12 13.14
C SER A 57 -24.54 21.06 12.09
N GLY A 58 -25.63 20.64 11.45
CA GLY A 58 -26.23 21.37 10.33
C GLY A 58 -25.32 21.35 9.09
N ALA A 59 -24.90 22.54 8.63
CA ALA A 59 -23.96 22.69 7.53
C ALA A 59 -22.48 22.61 7.96
N ASP A 60 -22.21 22.79 9.25
CA ASP A 60 -20.85 22.88 9.80
C ASP A 60 -20.43 21.60 10.52
N PHE A 61 -19.15 21.53 10.87
CA PHE A 61 -18.58 20.50 11.74
C PHE A 61 -18.10 21.11 13.05
N LYS A 62 -18.43 20.46 14.17
CA LYS A 62 -18.04 20.87 15.52
C LYS A 62 -17.13 19.84 16.14
N GLU A 63 -16.13 20.30 16.87
CA GLU A 63 -15.23 19.41 17.63
C GLU A 63 -15.98 18.72 18.76
N ILE A 64 -15.65 17.44 18.95
CA ILE A 64 -16.09 16.63 20.08
C ILE A 64 -14.99 16.74 21.16
N SER A 65 -15.41 16.96 22.40
CA SER A 65 -14.50 17.26 23.52
C SER A 65 -13.58 16.11 23.92
N SER A 66 -13.98 14.85 23.73
CA SER A 66 -13.16 13.68 24.08
C SER A 66 -13.49 12.44 23.23
N PHE A 67 -12.55 11.48 23.18
CA PHE A 67 -12.75 10.21 22.48
C PHE A 67 -13.79 9.32 23.16
N GLU A 68 -13.93 9.39 24.48
CA GLU A 68 -14.94 8.63 25.23
C GLU A 68 -16.37 9.08 24.86
N VAL A 69 -16.56 10.38 24.62
CA VAL A 69 -17.84 10.91 24.14
C VAL A 69 -18.11 10.41 22.72
N PHE A 70 -17.10 10.42 21.86
CA PHE A 70 -17.20 9.89 20.50
C PHE A 70 -17.55 8.40 20.49
N ASP A 71 -16.88 7.58 21.31
CA ASP A 71 -17.14 6.14 21.42
C ASP A 71 -18.58 5.86 21.86
N LYS A 72 -19.07 6.62 22.86
CA LYS A 72 -20.46 6.52 23.29
C LYS A 72 -21.44 6.88 22.16
N MET A 73 -21.17 7.95 21.42
CA MET A 73 -22.02 8.35 20.29
C MET A 73 -22.09 7.27 19.20
N VAL A 74 -20.96 6.62 18.89
CA VAL A 74 -20.90 5.53 17.90
C VAL A 74 -21.66 4.30 18.43
N ALA A 75 -21.49 3.94 19.71
CA ALA A 75 -22.22 2.84 20.33
C ALA A 75 -23.74 3.09 20.35
N ASP A 76 -24.16 4.29 20.71
CA ASP A 76 -25.57 4.71 20.71
C ASP A 76 -26.15 4.68 19.28
N ALA A 77 -25.38 5.11 18.27
CA ALA A 77 -25.80 5.02 16.88
C ALA A 77 -25.96 3.56 16.40
N ILE A 78 -25.04 2.67 16.79
CA ILE A 78 -25.10 1.24 16.45
C ILE A 78 -26.27 0.54 17.15
N THR A 79 -26.62 0.93 18.38
CA THR A 79 -27.82 0.40 19.04
C THR A 79 -29.10 0.95 18.40
N GLY A 80 -29.10 2.23 18.02
CA GLY A 80 -30.24 2.93 17.43
C GLY A 80 -30.67 2.43 16.05
N ILE A 81 -29.78 1.75 15.31
CA ILE A 81 -30.15 1.14 14.01
C ILE A 81 -30.97 -0.16 14.14
N ALA A 82 -31.24 -0.64 15.37
CA ALA A 82 -32.15 -1.74 15.67
C ALA A 82 -31.90 -3.02 14.84
N GLY A 83 -30.63 -3.41 14.70
CA GLY A 83 -30.24 -4.63 13.98
C GLY A 83 -30.21 -4.51 12.46
N LYS A 84 -30.32 -3.30 11.89
CA LYS A 84 -30.06 -3.09 10.46
C LYS A 84 -28.60 -3.42 10.11
N PRO A 85 -28.32 -3.84 8.86
CA PRO A 85 -26.96 -4.08 8.39
C PRO A 85 -26.04 -2.86 8.51
N LEU A 86 -24.85 -3.06 9.05
CA LEU A 86 -23.76 -2.09 9.01
C LEU A 86 -22.85 -2.36 7.80
N VAL A 87 -22.21 -1.31 7.31
CA VAL A 87 -21.19 -1.41 6.26
C VAL A 87 -19.89 -0.81 6.79
N LEU A 88 -18.85 -1.63 6.86
CA LEU A 88 -17.49 -1.16 7.08
C LEU A 88 -16.84 -0.91 5.72
N LEU A 89 -16.43 0.32 5.45
CA LEU A 89 -15.69 0.69 4.24
C LEU A 89 -14.24 0.96 4.60
N THR A 90 -13.32 0.22 4.00
CA THR A 90 -11.87 0.40 4.22
C THR A 90 -11.11 0.37 2.89
N SER A 91 -9.85 0.78 2.89
CA SER A 91 -8.90 0.35 1.86
C SER A 91 -8.60 -1.15 1.99
N THR A 92 -7.82 -1.71 1.07
CA THR A 92 -7.36 -3.09 1.21
C THR A 92 -6.54 -3.28 2.49
N ILE A 93 -6.92 -4.28 3.30
CA ILE A 93 -6.27 -4.61 4.57
C ILE A 93 -5.58 -5.97 4.46
N HIS A 94 -4.27 -5.99 4.74
CA HIS A 94 -3.47 -7.22 4.79
C HIS A 94 -3.02 -7.60 6.21
N SER A 95 -3.37 -6.81 7.23
CA SER A 95 -3.01 -7.07 8.63
C SER A 95 -3.87 -8.20 9.22
N PRO A 96 -3.27 -9.33 9.67
CA PRO A 96 -4.03 -10.44 10.25
C PRO A 96 -4.82 -10.06 11.50
N SER A 97 -4.26 -9.21 12.37
CA SER A 97 -4.94 -8.76 13.59
C SER A 97 -6.15 -7.87 13.29
N THR A 98 -6.05 -7.01 12.29
CA THR A 98 -7.16 -6.15 11.87
C THR A 98 -8.27 -6.98 11.21
N LEU A 99 -7.90 -7.97 10.39
CA LEU A 99 -8.87 -8.89 9.78
C LEU A 99 -9.61 -9.72 10.85
N GLN A 100 -8.91 -10.13 11.91
CA GLN A 100 -9.54 -10.80 13.04
C GLN A 100 -10.56 -9.90 13.74
N ILE A 101 -10.20 -8.65 14.06
CA ILE A 101 -11.12 -7.69 14.68
C ILE A 101 -12.36 -7.45 13.81
N ILE A 102 -12.19 -7.33 12.48
CA ILE A 102 -13.30 -7.18 11.55
C ILE A 102 -14.19 -8.43 11.57
N SER A 103 -13.61 -9.62 11.58
CA SER A 103 -14.36 -10.88 11.67
C SER A 103 -15.19 -10.96 12.96
N GLU A 104 -14.59 -10.60 14.10
CA GLU A 104 -15.28 -10.55 15.40
C GLU A 104 -16.41 -9.51 15.41
N PHE A 105 -16.17 -8.35 14.79
CA PHE A 105 -17.20 -7.32 14.63
C PHE A 105 -18.38 -7.79 13.77
N LEU A 106 -18.11 -8.43 12.62
CA LEU A 106 -19.16 -8.95 11.74
C LEU A 106 -19.96 -10.10 12.39
N ALA A 107 -19.31 -10.92 13.21
CA ALA A 107 -19.98 -11.97 13.98
C ALA A 107 -20.95 -11.38 15.03
N LYS A 108 -20.61 -10.23 15.62
CA LYS A 108 -21.46 -9.53 16.58
C LYS A 108 -22.69 -8.87 15.95
N TYR A 109 -22.62 -8.47 14.67
CA TYR A 109 -23.69 -7.76 13.96
C TYR A 109 -24.10 -8.49 12.66
N PRO A 110 -24.94 -9.53 12.74
CA PRO A 110 -25.36 -10.33 11.59
C PRO A 110 -25.96 -9.49 10.46
N GLY A 111 -25.66 -9.85 9.22
CA GLY A 111 -26.11 -9.12 8.03
C GLY A 111 -25.25 -7.91 7.66
N SER A 112 -24.32 -7.49 8.52
CA SER A 112 -23.32 -6.48 8.21
C SER A 112 -22.29 -7.00 7.22
N ARG A 113 -21.62 -6.09 6.49
CA ARG A 113 -20.59 -6.45 5.50
C ARG A 113 -19.38 -5.54 5.57
N HIS A 114 -18.22 -6.11 5.23
CA HIS A 114 -16.98 -5.38 5.01
C HIS A 114 -16.75 -5.20 3.51
N VAL A 115 -16.60 -3.95 3.08
CA VAL A 115 -16.34 -3.56 1.69
C VAL A 115 -14.97 -2.90 1.64
N GLN A 116 -14.12 -3.42 0.77
CA GLN A 116 -12.79 -2.86 0.52
C GLN A 116 -12.81 -2.11 -0.81
N TYR A 117 -12.31 -0.88 -0.80
CA TYR A 117 -12.26 -0.01 -1.96
C TYR A 117 -10.92 0.72 -2.02
N ASP A 118 -10.24 0.59 -3.16
CA ASP A 118 -9.00 1.30 -3.46
C ASP A 118 -9.21 2.19 -4.68
N ALA A 119 -8.72 3.42 -4.64
CA ALA A 119 -8.81 4.36 -5.76
C ALA A 119 -8.04 3.84 -7.01
N VAL A 120 -6.91 3.17 -6.78
CA VAL A 120 -6.15 2.43 -7.80
C VAL A 120 -6.22 0.96 -7.43
N SER A 121 -7.01 0.18 -8.17
CA SER A 121 -7.32 -1.20 -7.82
C SER A 121 -6.63 -2.22 -8.73
N TYR A 122 -6.14 -3.30 -8.12
CA TYR A 122 -5.61 -4.48 -8.82
C TYR A 122 -6.64 -5.63 -8.94
N SER A 123 -7.93 -5.32 -8.76
CA SER A 123 -9.01 -6.31 -8.80
C SER A 123 -9.04 -7.13 -10.11
N GLY A 124 -8.78 -6.50 -11.26
CA GLY A 124 -8.72 -7.19 -12.54
C GLY A 124 -7.67 -8.29 -12.59
N MET A 125 -6.46 -8.02 -12.09
CA MET A 125 -5.39 -9.03 -12.02
C MET A 125 -5.70 -10.13 -11.00
N LEU A 126 -6.30 -9.78 -9.86
CA LEU A 126 -6.71 -10.75 -8.85
C LEU A 126 -7.76 -11.73 -9.41
N LEU A 127 -8.77 -11.22 -10.12
CA LEU A 127 -9.81 -12.03 -10.76
C LEU A 127 -9.24 -12.89 -11.90
N ALA A 128 -8.36 -12.33 -12.73
CA ALA A 128 -7.71 -13.09 -13.80
C ALA A 128 -6.87 -14.26 -13.25
N ASN A 129 -6.15 -14.05 -12.15
CA ASN A 129 -5.37 -15.10 -11.51
C ASN A 129 -6.25 -16.15 -10.82
N GLU A 130 -7.40 -15.74 -10.27
CA GLU A 130 -8.40 -16.68 -9.74
C GLU A 130 -8.96 -17.58 -10.85
N LEU A 131 -9.32 -17.00 -11.99
CA LEU A 131 -9.84 -17.74 -13.14
C LEU A 131 -8.79 -18.67 -13.78
N THR A 132 -7.53 -18.24 -13.82
CA THR A 132 -6.45 -18.97 -14.51
C THR A 132 -5.77 -20.01 -13.62
N TYR A 133 -5.53 -19.68 -12.35
CA TYR A 133 -4.74 -20.48 -11.42
C TYR A 133 -5.53 -21.00 -10.22
N GLY A 134 -6.83 -20.67 -10.11
CA GLY A 134 -7.67 -21.02 -8.96
C GLY A 134 -7.31 -20.27 -7.68
N LYS A 135 -6.50 -19.20 -7.76
CA LYS A 135 -6.02 -18.44 -6.60
C LYS A 135 -6.13 -16.94 -6.82
N ARG A 136 -6.90 -16.28 -5.97
CA ARG A 136 -7.05 -14.82 -5.94
C ARG A 136 -5.85 -14.16 -5.25
N ALA A 137 -4.72 -14.07 -5.96
CA ALA A 137 -3.47 -13.53 -5.45
C ALA A 137 -2.73 -12.69 -6.51
N LEU A 138 -1.84 -11.81 -6.04
CA LEU A 138 -0.92 -11.09 -6.92
C LEU A 138 0.28 -12.00 -7.24
N PRO A 139 0.78 -11.98 -8.49
CA PRO A 139 1.95 -12.76 -8.87
C PRO A 139 3.23 -12.11 -8.32
N ALA A 140 4.20 -12.94 -7.94
CA ALA A 140 5.53 -12.48 -7.56
C ALA A 140 6.46 -12.55 -8.78
N TYR A 141 6.91 -11.40 -9.27
CA TYR A 141 7.85 -11.31 -10.38
C TYR A 141 9.30 -11.31 -9.89
N GLN A 142 10.19 -11.94 -10.66
CA GLN A 142 11.63 -12.04 -10.38
C GLN A 142 12.41 -11.50 -11.58
N PHE A 143 12.46 -10.17 -11.71
CA PHE A 143 13.12 -9.49 -12.84
C PHE A 143 14.63 -9.70 -12.86
N ASP A 144 15.23 -10.05 -11.72
CA ASP A 144 16.64 -10.42 -11.56
C ASP A 144 16.99 -11.75 -12.26
N LYS A 145 15.99 -12.60 -12.50
CA LYS A 145 16.16 -13.87 -13.23
C LYS A 145 15.73 -13.78 -14.71
N ALA A 146 15.20 -12.65 -15.13
CA ALA A 146 14.72 -12.46 -16.50
C ALA A 146 15.86 -12.01 -17.43
N LYS A 147 16.05 -12.74 -18.54
CA LYS A 147 16.92 -12.31 -19.66
C LYS A 147 16.22 -11.37 -20.63
N THR A 148 14.90 -11.52 -20.75
CA THR A 148 14.06 -10.70 -21.62
C THR A 148 12.76 -10.39 -20.89
N ILE A 149 12.37 -9.12 -20.92
CA ILE A 149 11.17 -8.59 -20.30
C ILE A 149 10.33 -8.00 -21.43
N VAL A 150 9.11 -8.51 -21.57
CA VAL A 150 8.09 -7.92 -22.45
C VAL A 150 7.01 -7.34 -21.56
N SER A 151 6.89 -6.02 -21.55
CA SER A 151 5.97 -5.28 -20.71
C SER A 151 4.81 -4.73 -21.52
N LEU A 152 3.59 -4.97 -21.05
CA LEU A 152 2.34 -4.57 -21.70
C LEU A 152 1.58 -3.62 -20.76
N GLY A 153 1.80 -2.32 -20.94
CA GLY A 153 1.16 -1.27 -20.15
C GLY A 153 1.49 -1.33 -18.65
N ALA A 154 2.58 -2.00 -18.24
CA ALA A 154 2.95 -2.17 -16.84
C ALA A 154 4.10 -1.23 -16.44
N ASP A 155 3.81 -0.28 -15.56
CA ASP A 155 4.81 0.67 -15.05
C ASP A 155 5.51 0.16 -13.77
N PHE A 156 6.23 -0.95 -13.89
CA PHE A 156 6.86 -1.66 -12.76
C PHE A 156 8.04 -0.93 -12.11
N LEU A 157 8.59 0.12 -12.72
CA LEU A 157 9.61 0.99 -12.12
C LEU A 157 9.01 2.23 -11.43
N GLY A 158 7.73 2.52 -11.63
CA GLY A 158 7.08 3.72 -11.13
C GLY A 158 5.98 3.43 -10.13
N THR A 159 4.82 2.98 -10.62
CA THR A 159 3.58 2.93 -9.84
C THR A 159 3.00 1.54 -9.64
N TRP A 160 3.49 0.55 -10.38
CA TRP A 160 2.87 -0.77 -10.44
C TRP A 160 3.41 -1.75 -9.39
N LEU A 161 2.50 -2.29 -8.59
CA LEU A 161 2.70 -3.31 -7.54
C LEU A 161 3.79 -2.98 -6.51
N SER A 162 5.05 -3.31 -6.81
CA SER A 162 6.19 -3.14 -5.90
C SER A 162 7.38 -2.49 -6.63
N PRO A 163 7.31 -1.18 -6.92
CA PRO A 163 8.34 -0.50 -7.69
C PRO A 163 9.73 -0.54 -7.06
N VAL A 164 9.81 -0.57 -5.72
CA VAL A 164 11.09 -0.63 -5.00
C VAL A 164 11.79 -1.97 -5.22
N GLU A 165 11.04 -3.07 -5.04
CA GLU A 165 11.54 -4.43 -5.27
C GLU A 165 11.93 -4.61 -6.74
N PHE A 166 11.04 -4.23 -7.65
CA PHE A 166 11.22 -4.42 -9.09
C PHE A 166 12.35 -3.56 -9.64
N SER A 167 12.51 -2.32 -9.18
CA SER A 167 13.64 -1.47 -9.59
C SER A 167 14.97 -2.07 -9.19
N ARG A 168 15.06 -2.67 -7.99
CA ARG A 168 16.27 -3.38 -7.54
C ARG A 168 16.56 -4.60 -8.41
N GLN A 169 15.56 -5.44 -8.63
CA GLN A 169 15.71 -6.65 -9.44
C GLN A 169 16.07 -6.32 -10.89
N TYR A 170 15.40 -5.33 -11.49
CA TYR A 170 15.66 -4.82 -12.83
C TYR A 170 17.10 -4.30 -12.97
N ALA A 171 17.55 -3.45 -12.04
CA ALA A 171 18.89 -2.86 -12.07
C ALA A 171 20.02 -3.92 -12.05
N THR A 172 19.83 -5.04 -11.35
CA THR A 172 20.80 -6.15 -11.31
C THR A 172 21.16 -6.69 -12.70
N ASN A 173 20.19 -6.70 -13.61
CA ASN A 173 20.39 -7.17 -14.99
C ASN A 173 20.71 -6.06 -16.00
N ARG A 174 20.71 -4.80 -15.56
CA ARG A 174 21.15 -3.64 -16.36
C ARG A 174 22.59 -3.22 -16.06
N ARG A 175 23.25 -3.84 -15.08
CA ARG A 175 24.65 -3.58 -14.72
C ARG A 175 25.59 -4.53 -15.47
N ILE A 176 26.37 -3.97 -16.39
CA ILE A 176 27.42 -4.69 -17.11
C ILE A 176 28.68 -4.74 -16.24
N THR A 177 29.26 -5.93 -16.09
CA THR A 177 30.54 -6.15 -15.40
C THR A 177 31.41 -7.10 -16.23
N ASN A 178 32.71 -7.15 -15.98
CA ASN A 178 33.59 -8.12 -16.67
C ASN A 178 33.14 -9.57 -16.45
N ALA A 179 32.54 -9.87 -15.30
CA ALA A 179 32.00 -11.20 -14.99
C ALA A 179 30.62 -11.47 -15.62
N LYS A 180 29.88 -10.42 -15.99
CA LYS A 180 28.56 -10.50 -16.61
C LYS A 180 28.43 -9.43 -17.70
N PRO A 181 28.87 -9.73 -18.93
CA PRO A 181 28.81 -8.80 -20.05
C PRO A 181 27.40 -8.71 -20.69
N GLU A 182 26.45 -9.53 -20.24
CA GLU A 182 25.09 -9.59 -20.74
C GLU A 182 24.16 -8.61 -20.01
N LEU A 183 23.20 -8.07 -20.75
CA LEU A 183 22.19 -7.13 -20.28
C LEU A 183 20.80 -7.69 -20.63
N SER A 184 19.84 -7.59 -19.70
CA SER A 184 18.47 -8.04 -19.98
C SER A 184 17.81 -7.15 -21.01
N ARG A 185 17.22 -7.74 -22.05
CA ARG A 185 16.43 -7.02 -23.05
C ARG A 185 15.07 -6.62 -22.49
N HIS A 186 14.66 -5.38 -22.66
CA HIS A 186 13.37 -4.86 -22.25
C HIS A 186 12.61 -4.27 -23.43
N ILE A 187 11.49 -4.90 -23.78
CA ILE A 187 10.55 -4.46 -24.81
C ILE A 187 9.28 -3.97 -24.13
N HIS A 188 8.87 -2.74 -24.37
CA HIS A 188 7.79 -2.10 -23.64
C HIS A 188 6.72 -1.54 -24.58
N PHE A 189 5.47 -1.91 -24.33
CA PHE A 189 4.31 -1.42 -25.05
C PHE A 189 3.47 -0.57 -24.11
N GLU A 190 3.28 0.72 -24.42
CA GLU A 190 2.46 1.60 -23.58
C GLU A 190 1.80 2.73 -24.38
N SER A 191 0.62 3.16 -23.94
CA SER A 191 -0.09 4.29 -24.55
C SER A 191 0.41 5.64 -24.06
N MET A 192 0.81 5.74 -22.79
CA MET A 192 1.36 6.95 -22.17
C MET A 192 2.81 6.72 -21.77
N MET A 193 3.64 7.75 -21.84
CA MET A 193 5.05 7.66 -21.45
C MET A 193 5.19 7.46 -19.93
N SER A 194 5.85 6.38 -19.53
CA SER A 194 6.15 6.07 -18.13
C SER A 194 7.66 6.02 -17.85
N MET A 195 8.01 5.94 -16.56
CA MET A 195 9.38 5.69 -16.13
C MET A 195 9.89 4.35 -16.63
N THR A 196 9.02 3.34 -16.65
CA THR A 196 9.34 2.00 -17.14
C THR A 196 9.66 2.02 -18.64
N GLY A 197 8.80 2.62 -19.44
CA GLY A 197 9.01 2.73 -20.89
C GLY A 197 10.23 3.56 -21.26
N SER A 198 10.54 4.62 -20.51
CA SER A 198 11.74 5.43 -20.74
C SER A 198 13.06 4.68 -20.50
N ASN A 199 13.02 3.58 -19.72
CA ASN A 199 14.17 2.72 -19.44
C ASN A 199 14.19 1.44 -20.28
N ALA A 200 13.26 1.29 -21.24
CA ALA A 200 13.21 0.14 -22.15
C ALA A 200 14.24 0.24 -23.27
N ASP A 201 14.65 -0.89 -23.83
CA ASP A 201 15.51 -0.93 -25.01
C ASP A 201 14.69 -0.63 -26.27
N ASP A 202 13.52 -1.26 -26.37
CA ASP A 202 12.56 -1.04 -27.45
C ASP A 202 11.22 -0.60 -26.85
N ARG A 203 10.70 0.56 -27.29
CA ARG A 203 9.44 1.12 -26.81
C ARG A 203 8.46 1.34 -27.97
N TYR A 204 7.25 0.83 -27.80
CA TYR A 204 6.16 0.91 -28.77
C TYR A 204 4.92 1.58 -28.14
N THR A 205 4.19 2.33 -28.97
CA THR A 205 2.98 3.08 -28.60
C THR A 205 1.82 2.74 -29.50
#